data_AF-A0ABD4TBN8-F1
#
_entry.id   AF-A0ABD4TBN8-F1
#
_cell.length_a   1.000
_cell.length_b   1.000
_cell.length_c   1.000
_cell.angle_alpha   90.00
_cell.angle_beta   90.00
_cell.angle_gamma   90.00
#
_symmetry.space_group_name_H-M   'P 1'
#
loop_
_entity.id
_entity.type
_entity.pdbx_description
1 polymer ?
#
loop_
_entity_poly.entity_id
_entity_poly.type
_entity_poly.pdbx_seq_one_letter_code
_entity_poly.pdbx_strand_id
1 'polypeptide(L)'
;MTESVDMVKEHLPDSADSFRQLGIVKDGVYKRTEYAVENVFDICAILNADLHLGVPGTDENILDNLVQHGVLAPEMRQNVKAMKGFRNIVVHRYGAIDDALAFSILKEHIGDFALFRQEVEHFLQSVNEE
;
A
#
# COMPACT_ATOMS: atom_id res chain seq x y z
N MET A 1 -5.10 6.37 5.66
CA MET A 1 -5.09 5.53 4.44
C MET A 1 -6.25 5.83 3.49
N THR A 2 -7.52 5.60 3.88
CA THR A 2 -8.70 5.70 2.98
C THR A 2 -8.81 7.04 2.23
N GLU A 3 -8.73 8.18 2.93
CA GLU A 3 -8.77 9.51 2.31
C GLU A 3 -7.72 9.68 1.21
N SER A 4 -6.48 9.23 1.44
CA SER A 4 -5.42 9.30 0.43
C SER A 4 -5.75 8.47 -0.80
N VAL A 5 -6.29 7.27 -0.62
CA VAL A 5 -6.67 6.36 -1.71
C VAL A 5 -7.82 6.94 -2.52
N ASP A 6 -8.83 7.51 -1.86
CA ASP A 6 -9.98 8.13 -2.51
C ASP A 6 -9.56 9.35 -3.33
N MET A 7 -8.70 10.22 -2.77
CA MET A 7 -8.13 11.35 -3.51
C MET A 7 -7.35 10.90 -4.75
N VAL A 8 -6.58 9.81 -4.66
CA VAL A 8 -5.88 9.25 -5.83
C VAL A 8 -6.87 8.80 -6.89
N LYS A 9 -7.91 8.05 -6.50
CA LYS A 9 -8.95 7.57 -7.43
C LYS A 9 -9.70 8.71 -8.12
N GLU A 10 -10.04 9.77 -7.39
CA GLU A 10 -10.73 10.95 -7.92
C GLU A 10 -9.92 11.72 -8.98
N HIS A 11 -8.59 11.66 -8.90
CA HIS A 11 -7.69 12.44 -9.76
C HIS A 11 -6.94 11.58 -10.77
N LEU A 12 -7.18 10.27 -10.81
CA LEU A 12 -6.64 9.38 -11.84
C LEU A 12 -7.45 9.56 -13.15
N PRO A 13 -6.80 9.95 -14.26
CA PRO A 13 -7.48 10.14 -15.53
C PRO A 13 -7.65 8.79 -16.27
N ASP A 14 -8.27 8.85 -17.45
CA ASP A 14 -8.51 7.64 -18.24
C ASP A 14 -7.28 7.14 -19.01
N SER A 15 -6.26 7.98 -19.19
CA SER A 15 -5.06 7.67 -20.00
C SER A 15 -3.74 8.14 -19.37
N ALA A 16 -2.66 7.45 -19.70
CA ALA A 16 -1.30 7.80 -19.27
C ALA A 16 -0.85 9.17 -19.80
N ASP A 17 -1.28 9.56 -21.02
CA ASP A 17 -0.93 10.87 -21.58
C ASP A 17 -1.61 12.02 -20.84
N SER A 18 -2.88 11.83 -20.45
CA SER A 18 -3.57 12.78 -19.55
C SER A 18 -2.88 12.85 -18.20
N PHE A 19 -2.45 11.71 -17.64
CA PHE A 19 -1.76 11.66 -16.35
C PHE A 19 -0.44 12.45 -16.36
N ARG A 20 0.34 12.36 -17.44
CA ARG A 20 1.59 13.14 -17.63
C ARG A 20 1.36 14.64 -17.60
N GLN A 21 0.19 15.11 -18.05
CA GLN A 21 -0.14 16.53 -18.19
C GLN A 21 -0.73 17.16 -16.91
N LEU A 22 -0.96 16.37 -15.86
CA LEU A 22 -1.59 16.84 -14.62
C LEU A 22 -0.72 17.80 -13.77
N GLY A 23 0.57 17.95 -14.08
CA GLY A 23 1.47 18.84 -13.34
C GLY A 23 1.49 18.52 -11.84
N ILE A 24 1.23 19.52 -11.00
CA ILE A 24 1.23 19.39 -9.53
C ILE A 24 0.22 18.36 -9.01
N VAL A 25 -0.89 18.12 -9.73
CA VAL A 25 -1.88 17.12 -9.33
C VAL A 25 -1.27 15.72 -9.41
N LYS A 26 -0.43 15.45 -10.41
CA LYS A 26 0.32 14.18 -10.53
C LYS A 26 1.25 13.97 -9.33
N ASP A 27 1.99 15.01 -8.95
CA ASP A 27 2.86 14.96 -7.77
C ASP A 27 2.04 14.71 -6.49
N GLY A 28 0.83 15.28 -6.39
CA GLY A 28 -0.12 14.99 -5.33
C GLY A 28 -0.58 13.54 -5.30
N VAL A 29 -0.90 12.95 -6.46
CA VAL A 29 -1.26 11.52 -6.58
C VAL A 29 -0.11 10.62 -6.10
N TYR A 30 1.11 10.91 -6.54
CA TYR A 30 2.30 10.20 -6.07
C TYR A 30 2.48 10.30 -4.57
N LYS A 31 2.38 11.51 -4.01
CA LYS A 31 2.56 11.73 -2.57
C LYS A 31 1.46 11.07 -1.73
N ARG A 32 0.20 11.15 -2.17
CA ARG A 32 -0.92 10.47 -1.49
C ARG A 32 -0.76 8.96 -1.55
N THR A 33 -0.25 8.41 -2.65
CA THR A 33 0.03 6.97 -2.75
C THR A 33 1.16 6.54 -1.82
N GLU A 34 2.28 7.28 -1.79
CA GLU A 34 3.37 7.06 -0.82
C GLU A 34 2.83 7.00 0.62
N TYR A 35 2.06 8.02 1.03
CA TYR A 35 1.44 8.06 2.35
C TYR A 35 0.46 6.89 2.60
N ALA A 36 -0.25 6.42 1.58
CA ALA A 36 -1.13 5.27 1.71
C ALA A 36 -0.32 3.99 1.97
N VAL A 37 0.79 3.79 1.25
CA VAL A 37 1.70 2.65 1.46
C VAL A 37 2.35 2.70 2.84
N GLU A 38 2.82 3.87 3.29
CA GLU A 38 3.39 4.02 4.64
C GLU A 38 2.39 3.62 5.73
N ASN A 39 1.14 4.07 5.63
CA ASN A 39 0.09 3.66 6.58
C ASN A 39 -0.15 2.14 6.60
N VAL A 40 -0.04 1.45 5.46
CA VAL A 40 -0.14 -0.02 5.41
C VAL A 40 0.97 -0.65 6.25
N PHE A 41 2.21 -0.19 6.09
CA PHE A 41 3.35 -0.71 6.86
C PHE A 41 3.26 -0.36 8.34
N ASP A 42 2.80 0.84 8.69
CA ASP A 42 2.58 1.23 10.09
C ASP A 42 1.53 0.33 10.76
N ILE A 43 0.42 0.04 10.08
CA ILE A 43 -0.60 -0.90 10.57
C ILE A 43 0.01 -2.29 10.77
N CYS A 44 0.79 -2.80 9.81
CA CYS A 44 1.49 -4.07 9.94
C CYS A 44 2.44 -4.10 11.15
N ALA A 45 3.20 -3.02 11.37
CA ALA A 45 4.13 -2.90 12.49
C ALA A 45 3.40 -2.87 13.84
N ILE A 46 2.30 -2.11 13.93
CA ILE A 46 1.44 -2.05 15.13
C ILE A 46 0.88 -3.44 15.44
N LEU A 47 0.29 -4.13 14.45
CA LEU A 47 -0.26 -5.48 14.64
C LEU A 47 0.81 -6.48 15.10
N ASN A 48 1.99 -6.47 14.49
CA ASN A 48 3.09 -7.34 14.92
C ASN A 48 3.51 -7.07 16.37
N ALA A 49 3.57 -5.80 16.77
CA ALA A 49 3.94 -5.40 18.12
C ALA A 49 2.87 -5.77 19.15
N ASP A 50 1.61 -5.39 18.90
CA ASP A 50 0.50 -5.59 19.84
C ASP A 50 0.16 -7.07 20.04
N LEU A 51 0.28 -7.88 18.98
CA LEU A 51 0.08 -9.33 19.04
C LEU A 51 1.34 -10.08 19.52
N HIS A 52 2.43 -9.38 19.81
CA HIS A 52 3.69 -9.95 20.30
C HIS A 52 4.28 -11.03 19.37
N LEU A 53 4.20 -10.84 18.05
CA LEU A 53 4.58 -11.85 17.04
C LEU A 53 6.09 -12.01 16.83
N GLY A 54 6.90 -11.40 17.69
CA GLY A 54 8.36 -11.42 17.64
C GLY A 54 8.99 -10.08 17.27
N VAL A 55 10.32 -10.01 17.37
CA VAL A 55 11.12 -8.80 17.08
C VAL A 55 11.57 -8.84 15.61
N PRO A 56 11.01 -8.00 14.73
CA PRO A 56 11.37 -8.00 13.32
C PRO A 56 12.72 -7.31 13.09
N GLY A 57 13.57 -7.90 12.23
CA GLY A 57 14.81 -7.27 11.75
C GLY A 57 14.62 -6.40 10.50
N THR A 58 13.57 -6.68 9.72
CA THR A 58 13.19 -5.92 8.51
C THR A 58 11.66 -5.88 8.36
N ASP A 59 11.14 -5.01 7.48
CA ASP A 59 9.70 -4.98 7.17
C ASP A 59 9.20 -6.30 6.61
N GLU A 60 10.05 -7.03 5.87
CA GLU A 60 9.71 -8.35 5.34
C GLU A 60 9.47 -9.35 6.47
N ASN A 61 10.21 -9.25 7.59
CA ASN A 61 9.97 -10.07 8.77
C ASN A 61 8.61 -9.75 9.42
N ILE A 62 8.19 -8.47 9.43
CA ILE A 62 6.85 -8.09 9.90
C ILE A 62 5.78 -8.82 9.07
N LEU A 63 5.91 -8.78 7.74
CA LEU A 63 4.94 -9.45 6.86
C LEU A 63 4.98 -10.98 7.00
N ASP A 64 6.17 -11.58 7.18
CA ASP A 64 6.31 -13.01 7.48
C ASP A 64 5.55 -13.39 8.76
N ASN A 65 5.75 -12.62 9.84
CA ASN A 65 5.10 -12.87 11.13
C ASN A 65 3.58 -12.77 11.01
N LEU A 66 3.07 -11.75 10.32
CA LEU A 66 1.63 -11.56 10.14
C LEU A 66 0.99 -12.70 9.33
N VAL A 67 1.67 -13.21 8.29
CA VAL A 67 1.17 -14.37 7.53
C VAL A 67 1.22 -15.64 8.36
N GLN A 68 2.32 -15.88 9.09
CA GLN A 68 2.47 -17.07 9.93
C GLN A 68 1.37 -17.19 10.99
N HIS A 69 0.89 -16.06 11.51
CA HIS A 69 -0.15 -16.00 12.54
C HIS A 69 -1.56 -15.77 11.97
N GLY A 70 -1.73 -15.86 10.65
CA GLY A 70 -3.05 -15.76 10.00
C GLY A 70 -3.66 -14.36 9.99
N VAL A 71 -2.87 -13.31 10.27
CA VAL A 71 -3.33 -11.92 10.20
C VAL A 71 -3.49 -11.46 8.75
N LEU A 72 -2.58 -11.91 7.87
CA LEU A 72 -2.61 -11.62 6.43
C LEU A 72 -2.55 -12.90 5.61
N ALA A 73 -3.22 -12.91 4.47
CA ALA A 73 -3.06 -13.97 3.49
C ALA A 73 -1.66 -13.92 2.84
N PRO A 74 -1.08 -15.07 2.41
CA PRO A 74 0.18 -15.09 1.66
C PRO A 74 0.16 -14.20 0.41
N GLU A 75 -0.99 -14.12 -0.26
CA GLU A 75 -1.23 -13.28 -1.42
C GLU A 75 -1.16 -11.79 -1.06
N MET A 76 -1.80 -11.39 0.04
CA MET A 76 -1.77 -10.01 0.53
C MET A 76 -0.35 -9.57 0.88
N ARG A 77 0.45 -10.47 1.46
CA ARG A 77 1.88 -10.20 1.68
C ARG A 77 2.60 -9.83 0.38
N GLN A 78 2.32 -10.52 -0.73
CA GLN A 78 2.93 -10.17 -2.02
C GLN A 78 2.47 -8.80 -2.51
N ASN A 79 1.19 -8.47 -2.34
CA ASN A 79 0.64 -7.16 -2.69
C ASN A 79 1.31 -6.04 -1.89
N VAL A 80 1.44 -6.18 -0.56
CA VAL A 80 2.10 -5.20 0.31
C VAL A 80 3.59 -5.05 -0.05
N LYS A 81 4.27 -6.14 -0.41
CA LYS A 81 5.64 -6.09 -0.91
C LYS A 81 5.73 -5.32 -2.24
N ALA A 82 4.78 -5.54 -3.16
CA ALA A 82 4.70 -4.80 -4.42
C ALA A 82 4.44 -3.30 -4.19
N MET A 83 3.56 -2.94 -3.25
CA MET A 83 3.32 -1.56 -2.83
C MET A 83 4.61 -0.86 -2.37
N LYS A 84 5.44 -1.52 -1.55
CA LYS A 84 6.75 -1.00 -1.13
C LYS A 84 7.68 -0.76 -2.33
N GLY A 85 7.70 -1.69 -3.27
CA GLY A 85 8.45 -1.54 -4.52
C GLY A 85 8.00 -0.32 -5.32
N PHE A 86 6.70 -0.15 -5.50
CA PHE A 86 6.13 1.02 -6.19
C PHE A 86 6.45 2.33 -5.46
N ARG A 87 6.27 2.38 -4.14
CA ARG A 87 6.64 3.55 -3.32
C ARG A 87 8.12 3.91 -3.50
N ASN A 88 9.02 2.93 -3.54
CA ASN A 88 10.44 3.18 -3.75
C ASN A 88 10.73 3.79 -5.13
N ILE A 89 10.03 3.36 -6.18
CA ILE A 89 10.15 3.94 -7.53
C ILE A 89 9.68 5.40 -7.53
N VAL A 90 8.53 5.67 -6.91
CA VAL A 90 7.92 7.02 -6.85
C VAL A 90 8.76 7.99 -6.01
N VAL A 91 9.28 7.52 -4.86
CA VAL A 91 10.03 8.34 -3.90
C VAL A 91 11.46 8.60 -4.35
N HIS A 92 12.19 7.54 -4.71
CA HIS A 92 13.64 7.67 -4.90
C HIS A 92 14.04 8.23 -6.26
N ARG A 93 13.09 8.40 -7.21
CA ARG A 93 13.30 9.09 -8.49
C ARG A 93 14.66 8.76 -9.12
N TYR A 94 15.02 7.48 -9.19
CA TYR A 94 16.24 7.04 -9.88
C TYR A 94 16.05 7.29 -11.39
N GLY A 95 16.14 8.55 -11.83
CA GLY A 95 15.78 9.02 -13.16
C GLY A 95 14.41 9.71 -13.22
N ALA A 96 13.95 10.01 -14.44
CA ALA A 96 12.57 10.45 -14.69
C ALA A 96 11.63 9.27 -14.40
N ILE A 97 10.60 9.50 -13.57
CA ILE A 97 9.54 8.50 -13.33
C ILE A 97 8.91 8.16 -14.68
N ASP A 98 8.80 6.87 -15.00
CA ASP A 98 7.96 6.42 -16.11
C ASP A 98 6.49 6.58 -15.69
N ASP A 99 5.93 7.75 -15.99
CA ASP A 99 4.54 8.09 -15.66
C ASP A 99 3.54 7.11 -16.29
N ALA A 100 3.88 6.45 -17.41
CA ALA A 100 2.97 5.48 -18.03
C ALA A 100 2.95 4.16 -17.25
N LEU A 101 4.13 3.68 -16.85
CA LEU A 101 4.23 2.53 -15.95
C LEU A 101 3.55 2.83 -14.60
N ALA A 102 3.82 3.99 -14.01
CA ALA A 102 3.23 4.36 -12.73
C ALA A 102 1.71 4.50 -12.81
N PHE A 103 1.19 5.09 -13.88
CA PHE A 103 -0.25 5.14 -14.15
C PHE A 103 -0.86 3.74 -14.25
N SER A 104 -0.23 2.82 -14.99
CA SER A 104 -0.72 1.45 -15.13
C SER A 104 -0.80 0.74 -13.77
N ILE A 105 0.27 0.83 -12.98
CA ILE A 105 0.32 0.22 -11.64
C ILE A 105 -0.76 0.82 -10.74
N LEU A 106 -0.90 2.15 -10.71
CA LEU A 106 -1.94 2.82 -9.92
C LEU A 106 -3.33 2.35 -10.36
N LYS A 107 -3.62 2.32 -11.66
CA LYS A 107 -4.95 1.93 -12.17
C LYS A 107 -5.30 0.48 -11.85
N GLU A 108 -4.31 -0.41 -11.90
CA GLU A 108 -4.48 -1.85 -11.64
C GLU A 108 -4.55 -2.18 -10.14
N HIS A 109 -3.69 -1.54 -9.33
CA HIS A 109 -3.44 -1.95 -7.94
C HIS A 109 -3.99 -1.01 -6.87
N ILE A 110 -4.62 0.12 -7.22
CA ILE A 110 -5.23 1.01 -6.21
C ILE A 110 -6.34 0.31 -5.40
N GLY A 111 -6.90 -0.78 -5.92
CA GLY A 111 -7.86 -1.64 -5.22
C GLY A 111 -7.25 -2.44 -4.07
N ASP A 112 -5.93 -2.72 -4.11
CA ASP A 112 -5.27 -3.57 -3.13
C ASP A 112 -5.26 -2.97 -1.72
N PHE A 113 -5.32 -1.63 -1.60
CA PHE A 113 -5.48 -0.97 -0.30
C PHE A 113 -6.82 -1.31 0.37
N ALA A 114 -7.89 -1.48 -0.42
CA ALA A 114 -9.19 -1.86 0.11
C ALA A 114 -9.19 -3.34 0.54
N LEU A 115 -8.53 -4.20 -0.23
CA LEU A 115 -8.35 -5.61 0.12
C LEU A 115 -7.53 -5.77 1.41
N PHE A 116 -6.41 -5.04 1.54
CA PHE A 116 -5.62 -5.01 2.77
C PHE A 116 -6.45 -4.58 3.98
N ARG A 117 -7.23 -3.50 3.85
CA ARG A 117 -8.11 -3.02 4.91
C ARG A 117 -9.11 -4.10 5.33
N GLN A 118 -9.73 -4.77 4.37
CA GLN A 118 -10.72 -5.82 4.63
C GLN A 118 -10.11 -7.02 5.36
N GLU A 119 -8.90 -7.46 5.00
CA GLU A 119 -8.21 -8.55 5.72
C GLU A 119 -7.93 -8.17 7.18
N VAL A 120 -7.42 -6.95 7.41
CA VAL A 120 -7.15 -6.45 8.77
C VAL A 120 -8.45 -6.31 9.57
N GLU A 121 -9.51 -5.75 8.98
CA GLU A 121 -10.82 -5.61 9.63
C GLU A 121 -11.41 -6.98 10.00
N HIS A 122 -11.33 -7.96 9.09
CA HIS A 122 -11.80 -9.33 9.34
C HIS A 122 -11.01 -10.00 10.47
N PHE A 123 -9.68 -9.86 10.46
CA PHE A 123 -8.84 -10.37 11.55
C PHE A 123 -9.22 -9.75 12.90
N LEU A 124 -9.34 -8.43 12.98
CA LEU A 124 -9.70 -7.74 14.22
C LEU A 124 -11.10 -8.13 14.73
N GLN A 125 -12.05 -8.39 13.84
CA GLN A 125 -13.37 -8.91 14.22
C GLN A 125 -13.27 -10.30 14.81
N SER A 126 -12.49 -11.20 14.20
CA SER A 126 -12.31 -12.56 14.70
C SER A 126 -11.70 -12.63 16.10
N VAL A 127 -10.82 -11.67 16.44
CA VAL A 127 -10.20 -11.58 17.77
C VAL A 127 -11.17 -10.99 18.82
N ASN A 128 -12.10 -10.11 18.43
CA ASN A 128 -13.05 -9.50 19.36
C ASN A 128 -14.23 -10.41 19.73
N GLU A 129 -14.41 -11.53 19.02
CA GLU A 129 -15.46 -12.51 19.29
C GLU A 129 -15.00 -13.62 20.27
N GLU A 130 -13.73 -13.62 20.68
CA GLU A 130 -13.14 -14.50 21.71
C GLU A 130 -13.06 -13.83 23.09
#